data_AF-D2HCB1-F1
#
_entry.id   AF-D2HCB1-F1
#
_cell.length_a   1.000
_cell.length_b   1.000
_cell.length_c   1.000
_cell.angle_alpha   90.00
_cell.angle_beta   90.00
_cell.angle_gamma   90.00
#
_symmetry.space_group_name_H-M   'P 1'
#
loop_
_entity.id
_entity.type
_entity.pdbx_description
1 polymer ?
#
loop_
_entity_poly.entity_id
_entity_poly.type
_entity_poly.pdbx_seq_one_letter_code
_entity_poly.pdbx_strand_id
1 'polypeptide(L)'
;PPESLSEDSVEDLETMPRRNPPSAAASRQRFRKFRYEDAAGPRDVLRQLQELAGQWLRPDIHTKEQIVEMLVQEQFQAVLPEELRARA
;
A
#
# COMPACT_ATOMS: atom_id res chain seq x y z
N PRO A 1 -52.48 -18.43 -14.52
CA PRO A 1 -51.23 -18.00 -15.20
C PRO A 1 -50.31 -17.27 -14.21
N PRO A 2 -49.19 -17.90 -13.79
CA PRO A 2 -48.17 -17.17 -13.03
C PRO A 2 -47.42 -16.20 -13.96
N GLU A 3 -47.13 -15.02 -13.42
CA GLU A 3 -46.40 -13.94 -14.07
C GLU A 3 -45.00 -14.39 -14.51
N SER A 4 -44.63 -13.98 -15.71
CA SER A 4 -43.33 -14.22 -16.33
C SER A 4 -42.20 -13.57 -15.53
N LEU A 5 -41.25 -14.38 -15.09
CA LEU A 5 -39.92 -13.94 -14.71
C LEU A 5 -39.25 -13.32 -15.94
N SER A 6 -39.05 -12.00 -15.92
CA SER A 6 -38.11 -11.34 -16.83
C SER A 6 -36.69 -11.59 -16.31
N GLU A 7 -36.12 -12.71 -16.74
CA GLU A 7 -34.68 -13.00 -16.71
C GLU A 7 -33.99 -12.23 -17.83
N ASP A 8 -33.83 -10.91 -17.67
CA ASP A 8 -32.86 -10.16 -18.48
C ASP A 8 -32.53 -8.85 -17.78
N SER A 9 -31.45 -8.86 -16.99
CA SER A 9 -30.62 -7.71 -16.60
C SER A 9 -29.51 -8.21 -15.68
N VAL A 10 -28.64 -9.06 -16.23
CA VAL A 10 -27.39 -9.50 -15.59
C VAL A 10 -26.21 -9.02 -16.42
N GLU A 11 -26.09 -7.72 -16.62
CA GLU A 11 -24.93 -7.02 -17.21
C GLU A 11 -25.16 -5.55 -16.83
N ASP A 12 -24.47 -4.95 -15.85
CA ASP A 12 -23.06 -4.58 -15.93
C ASP A 12 -22.68 -4.02 -14.54
N LEU A 13 -22.10 -4.86 -13.67
CA LEU A 13 -21.41 -4.41 -12.46
C LEU A 13 -19.98 -4.94 -12.44
N GLU A 14 -19.35 -5.00 -13.62
CA GLU A 14 -17.94 -5.41 -13.74
C GLU A 14 -17.08 -4.35 -14.43
N THR A 15 -17.33 -3.06 -14.14
CA THR A 15 -16.39 -1.99 -14.53
C THR A 15 -16.18 -0.94 -13.44
N MET A 16 -16.24 -1.34 -12.17
CA MET A 16 -15.52 -0.56 -11.15
C MET A 16 -14.06 -1.01 -11.22
N PRO A 17 -13.08 -0.11 -11.52
CA PRO A 17 -11.69 -0.47 -11.36
C PRO A 17 -11.54 -0.79 -9.87
N ARG A 18 -11.44 -2.07 -9.52
CA ARG A 18 -11.03 -2.48 -8.18
C ARG A 18 -9.70 -1.76 -8.00
N ARG A 19 -9.71 -0.68 -7.20
CA ARG A 19 -8.50 0.01 -6.80
C ARG A 19 -7.72 -1.04 -6.06
N ASN A 20 -6.86 -1.77 -6.79
CA ASN A 20 -5.95 -2.69 -6.17
C ASN A 20 -5.21 -1.88 -5.11
N PRO A 21 -5.22 -2.33 -3.84
CA PRO A 21 -4.51 -1.60 -2.81
C PRO A 21 -3.07 -1.42 -3.31
N PRO A 22 -2.50 -0.22 -3.15
CA PRO A 22 -1.14 0.03 -3.61
C PRO A 22 -0.22 -1.06 -3.05
N SER A 23 0.66 -1.59 -3.90
CA SER A 23 1.63 -2.59 -3.47
C SER A 23 2.43 -2.05 -2.27
N ALA A 24 2.88 -2.93 -1.36
CA ALA A 24 3.63 -2.53 -0.17
C ALA A 24 4.85 -1.64 -0.53
N ALA A 25 5.49 -1.89 -1.67
CA ALA A 25 6.58 -1.07 -2.20
C ALA A 25 6.13 0.35 -2.59
N ALA A 26 4.94 0.51 -3.18
CA ALA A 26 4.37 1.81 -3.50
C ALA A 26 3.99 2.59 -2.23
N SER A 27 3.40 1.92 -1.24
CA SER A 27 3.09 2.55 0.06
C SER A 27 4.35 2.95 0.82
N ARG A 28 5.39 2.12 0.81
CA ARG A 28 6.73 2.48 1.32
C ARG A 28 7.23 3.76 0.67
N GLN A 29 7.17 3.83 -0.65
CA GLN A 29 7.69 4.97 -1.37
C GLN A 29 6.95 6.25 -1.03
N ARG A 30 5.62 6.18 -0.90
CA ARG A 30 4.78 7.31 -0.46
C ARG A 30 5.08 7.70 0.97
N PHE A 31 5.21 6.74 1.89
CA PHE A 31 5.57 7.00 3.29
C PHE A 31 6.89 7.77 3.40
N ARG A 32 7.93 7.33 2.67
CA ARG A 32 9.26 7.97 2.71
C ARG A 32 9.33 9.33 2.02
N LYS A 33 8.50 9.56 1.00
CA LYS A 33 8.44 10.83 0.25
C LYS A 33 7.36 11.78 0.74
N PHE A 34 6.60 11.41 1.77
CA PHE A 34 5.52 12.21 2.30
C PHE A 34 6.04 13.56 2.79
N ARG A 35 5.36 14.65 2.40
CA ARG A 35 5.71 16.01 2.80
C ARG A 35 4.63 16.60 3.70
N TYR A 36 5.02 17.52 4.58
CA TYR A 36 4.06 18.17 5.48
C TYR A 36 2.98 18.95 4.68
N GLU A 37 3.40 19.54 3.58
CA GLU A 37 2.60 20.33 2.65
C GLU A 37 1.49 19.51 1.95
N ASP A 38 1.59 18.18 1.98
CA ASP A 38 0.59 17.26 1.43
C ASP A 38 -0.63 17.06 2.37
N ALA A 39 -0.62 17.69 3.56
CA ALA A 39 -1.68 17.54 4.56
C ALA A 39 -2.19 18.89 5.09
N ALA A 40 -3.43 18.90 5.60
CA ALA A 40 -4.06 20.10 6.15
C ALA A 40 -3.54 20.54 7.53
N GLY A 41 -2.64 19.75 8.15
CA GLY A 41 -2.03 20.09 9.43
C GLY A 41 -1.40 18.88 10.14
N PRO A 42 -0.83 19.07 11.34
CA PRO A 42 -0.03 18.05 12.02
C PRO A 42 -0.81 16.76 12.34
N ARG A 43 -2.09 16.89 12.69
CA ARG A 43 -2.96 15.73 12.95
C ARG A 43 -3.19 14.91 11.69
N ASP A 44 -3.42 15.57 10.56
CA ASP A 44 -3.58 14.89 9.27
C ASP A 44 -2.27 14.29 8.77
N VAL A 45 -1.14 14.95 8.99
CA VAL A 45 0.20 14.37 8.73
C VAL A 45 0.36 13.06 9.47
N LEU A 46 0.10 13.05 10.79
CA LEU A 46 0.23 11.84 11.60
C LEU A 46 -0.69 10.72 11.10
N ARG A 47 -1.96 11.04 10.82
CA ARG A 47 -2.94 10.07 10.32
C ARG A 47 -2.49 9.46 8.98
N GLN A 48 -2.09 10.29 8.01
CA GLN A 48 -1.65 9.80 6.70
C GLN A 48 -0.37 8.96 6.80
N LEU A 49 0.59 9.36 7.63
CA LEU A 49 1.79 8.56 7.88
C LEU A 49 1.45 7.21 8.52
N GLN A 50 0.50 7.16 9.45
CA GLN A 50 0.04 5.90 10.05
C GLN A 50 -0.63 4.98 9.02
N GLU A 51 -1.50 5.52 8.17
CA GLU A 51 -2.15 4.77 7.08
C GLU A 51 -1.12 4.19 6.11
N LEU A 52 -0.16 5.02 5.67
CA LEU A 52 0.91 4.60 4.76
C LEU A 52 1.84 3.55 5.41
N ALA A 53 2.19 3.73 6.68
CA ALA A 53 2.97 2.76 7.45
C ALA A 53 2.22 1.43 7.61
N GLY A 54 0.92 1.47 7.90
CA GLY A 54 0.09 0.27 8.00
C GLY A 54 0.01 -0.50 6.67
N GLN A 55 -0.13 0.21 5.55
CA GLN A 55 -0.15 -0.41 4.22
C GLN A 55 1.21 -0.95 3.78
N TRP A 56 2.30 -0.30 4.20
CA TRP A 56 3.65 -0.75 3.91
C TRP A 56 4.09 -1.92 4.79
N LEU A 57 4.03 -1.73 6.11
CA LEU A 57 4.57 -2.66 7.09
C LEU A 57 3.62 -3.80 7.42
N ARG A 58 2.31 -3.65 7.14
CA ARG A 58 1.29 -4.70 7.29
C ARG A 58 1.40 -5.44 8.64
N PRO A 59 1.31 -4.73 9.79
CA PRO A 59 1.44 -5.35 11.11
C PRO A 59 0.30 -6.34 11.43
N ASP A 60 -0.75 -6.39 10.61
CA ASP A 60 -1.81 -7.39 10.65
C ASP A 60 -1.32 -8.80 10.28
N ILE A 61 -0.25 -8.91 9.49
CA ILE A 61 0.30 -10.19 9.01
C ILE A 61 1.80 -10.37 9.27
N HIS A 62 2.52 -9.30 9.63
CA HIS A 62 3.94 -9.36 9.96
C HIS A 62 4.20 -9.26 11.47
N THR A 63 5.08 -10.11 11.97
CA THR A 63 5.61 -9.99 13.33
C THR A 63 6.55 -8.79 13.44
N LYS A 64 6.85 -8.40 14.68
CA LYS A 64 7.82 -7.33 14.95
C LYS A 64 9.18 -7.63 14.32
N GLU A 65 9.64 -8.86 14.42
CA GLU A 65 10.93 -9.31 13.89
C GLU A 65 10.95 -9.20 12.37
N GLN A 66 9.86 -9.62 11.70
CA GLN A 66 9.71 -9.47 10.24
C GLN A 66 9.71 -8.00 9.83
N ILE A 67 9.00 -7.13 10.56
CA ILE A 67 9.01 -5.68 10.29
C ILE A 67 10.44 -5.11 10.45
N VAL A 68 11.16 -5.50 11.49
CA VAL A 68 12.56 -5.07 11.68
C VAL A 68 13.44 -5.56 10.54
N GLU A 69 13.30 -6.81 10.12
CA GLU A 69 14.06 -7.37 8.99
C GLU A 69 13.78 -6.59 7.69
N MET A 70 12.52 -6.25 7.40
CA MET A 70 12.16 -5.42 6.25
C MET A 70 12.85 -4.05 6.28
N LEU A 71 12.89 -3.40 7.45
CA LEU A 71 13.56 -2.11 7.63
C LEU A 71 15.08 -2.23 7.48
N VAL A 72 15.68 -3.31 8.00
CA VAL A 72 17.11 -3.60 7.86
C VAL A 72 17.47 -3.85 6.40
N GLN A 73 16.67 -4.62 5.66
CA GLN A 73 16.88 -4.86 4.22
C GLN A 73 16.79 -3.56 3.42
N GLU A 74 15.81 -2.69 3.72
CA GLU A 74 15.73 -1.36 3.10
C GLU A 74 17.01 -0.54 3.36
N GLN A 75 17.46 -0.49 4.61
CA GLN A 75 18.65 0.27 4.97
C GLN A 75 19.92 -0.32 4.35
N PHE A 76 20.02 -1.64 4.29
CA PHE A 76 21.12 -2.38 3.68
C PHE A 76 21.23 -2.03 2.19
N GLN A 77 20.12 -2.05 1.45
CA GLN A 77 20.08 -1.65 0.05
C GLN A 77 20.50 -0.18 -0.18
N ALA A 78 20.14 0.71 0.75
CA ALA A 78 20.49 2.12 0.66
C ALA A 78 22.01 2.38 0.86
N VAL A 79 22.69 1.58 1.68
CA VAL A 79 24.13 1.73 1.95
C VAL A 79 25.02 0.87 1.05
N LEU A 80 24.43 -0.09 0.32
CA LEU A 80 25.19 -0.89 -0.64
C LEU A 80 25.82 -0.01 -1.72
N PRO A 81 27.13 -0.18 -2.00
CA PRO A 81 27.78 0.40 -3.17
C PRO A 81 27.06 0.02 -4.46
N GLU A 82 27.11 0.89 -5.46
CA GLU A 82 26.36 0.73 -6.72
C GLU A 82 26.78 -0.53 -7.49
N GLU A 83 28.06 -0.90 -7.39
CA GLU A 83 28.65 -2.11 -7.99
C GLU A 83 28.04 -3.40 -7.44
N LEU A 84 27.59 -3.37 -6.19
CA LEU A 84 26.94 -4.51 -5.52
C LEU A 84 25.42 -4.46 -5.66
N ARG A 85 24.83 -3.27 -5.88
CA ARG A 85 23.39 -3.09 -6.06
C ARG A 85 22.88 -3.70 -7.37
N ALA A 86 23.69 -3.72 -8.43
CA ALA A 86 23.32 -4.34 -9.71
C ALA A 86 23.24 -5.88 -9.67
N ARG A 87 23.62 -6.50 -8.55
CA ARG A 87 23.68 -7.96 -8.36
C ARG A 87 22.80 -8.45 -7.20
N ALA A 88 22.10 -7.56 -6.52
CA ALA A 88 21.24 -7.83 -5.36
C ALA A 88 19.76 -7.88 -5.75
#